data_AF-A0A9P9P2A4-F1
#
_entry.id   AF-A0A9P9P2A4-F1
#
_cell.length_a   1.000
_cell.length_b   1.000
_cell.length_c   1.000
_cell.angle_alpha   90.00
_cell.angle_beta   90.00
_cell.angle_gamma   90.00
#
_symmetry.space_group_name_H-M   'P 1'
#
loop_
_entity.id
_entity.type
_entity.pdbx_description
1 polymer ?
#
loop_
_entity_poly.entity_id
_entity_poly.type
_entity_poly.pdbx_seq_one_letter_code
_entity_poly.pdbx_strand_id
1 'polypeptide(L)' 'IRYIWIDALCIIPNDAEEWDIEAKRMGVIYANSYFTIAATCAEQSGDGFLRPR' A
#
# COMPACT_ATOMS: atom_id res chain seq x y z
N ILE A 1 7.74 -2.44 -15.89
CA ILE A 1 7.67 -1.98 -14.47
C ILE A 1 8.52 -2.96 -13.66
N ARG A 2 9.54 -2.48 -12.92
CA ARG A 2 10.53 -3.36 -12.23
C ARG A 2 10.45 -3.31 -10.71
N TYR A 3 9.76 -2.32 -10.16
CA TYR A 3 9.61 -2.11 -8.73
C TYR A 3 8.13 -1.95 -8.41
N ILE A 4 7.72 -2.55 -7.29
CA ILE A 4 6.40 -2.41 -6.71
C ILE A 4 6.59 -2.06 -5.24
N TRP A 5 5.83 -1.08 -4.77
CA TRP A 5 5.75 -0.75 -3.36
C TRP A 5 4.40 -1.25 -2.85
N ILE A 6 4.41 -1.95 -1.71
CA ILE A 6 3.23 -2.56 -1.09
C ILE A 6 3.22 -2.10 0.36
N ASP A 7 2.21 -1.32 0.74
CA ASP A 7 2.03 -0.78 2.09
C ASP A 7 2.12 -1.86 3.16
N ALA A 8 1.45 -3.00 2.95
CA ALA A 8 1.44 -4.14 3.88
C ALA A 8 2.80 -4.84 4.05
N LEU A 9 3.78 -4.61 3.16
CA LEU A 9 5.14 -5.15 3.27
C LEU A 9 6.14 -4.11 3.75
N CYS A 10 5.90 -2.83 3.47
CA CYS A 10 6.82 -1.75 3.79
C CYS A 10 6.51 -1.07 5.12
N ILE A 11 5.27 -1.17 5.63
CA ILE A 11 4.86 -0.61 6.91
C ILE A 11 4.70 -1.74 7.91
N ILE A 12 5.55 -1.77 8.94
CA ILE A 12 5.49 -2.78 9.99
C ILE A 12 4.22 -2.56 10.84
N PRO A 13 3.32 -3.55 10.93
CA PRO A 13 2.16 -3.46 11.81
C PRO A 13 2.60 -3.40 13.29
N ASN A 14 1.86 -2.65 14.11
CA ASN A 14 2.11 -2.46 15.55
C ASN A 14 3.43 -1.75 15.94
N ASP A 15 4.15 -1.17 14.98
CA ASP A 15 5.29 -0.30 15.26
C ASP A 15 4.92 1.15 14.93
N ALA A 16 4.67 1.95 15.97
CA ALA A 16 4.24 3.34 15.79
C ALA A 16 5.35 4.25 15.26
N GLU A 17 6.61 3.94 15.52
CA GLU A 17 7.76 4.73 15.08
C GLU A 17 8.03 4.47 13.60
N GLU A 18 8.08 3.21 13.19
CA GLU A 18 8.21 2.82 11.78
C GLU A 18 7.00 3.30 10.95
N TRP A 19 5.80 3.21 11.51
CA TRP A 19 4.61 3.75 10.86
C TRP A 19 4.74 5.24 10.57
N ASP A 20 5.19 6.05 11.53
CA ASP A 20 5.35 7.50 11.33
C ASP A 20 6.39 7.83 10.25
N ILE A 21 7.47 7.04 10.15
CA ILE A 21 8.50 7.21 9.12
C ILE A 21 7.95 6.85 7.73
N GLU A 22 7.35 5.68 7.59
CA GLU A 22 6.89 5.17 6.29
C GLU A 22 5.61 5.87 5.80
N ALA A 23 4.70 6.26 6.70
CA ALA A 23 3.52 7.04 6.36
C ALA A 23 3.89 8.42 5.77
N LYS A 24 4.96 9.06 6.27
CA LYS A 24 5.49 10.31 5.69
C LYS A 24 6.04 10.11 4.27
N ARG A 25 6.63 8.95 3.98
CA ARG A 25 7.16 8.61 2.65
C ARG A 25 6.06 8.25 1.65
N MET A 26 4.95 7.71 2.15
CA MET A 26 3.83 7.21 1.35
C MET A 26 3.33 8.24 0.32
N GLY A 27 3.19 9.52 0.72
CA GLY A 27 2.77 10.59 -0.19
C GLY A 27 3.73 10.81 -1.36
N VAL A 28 5.03 10.80 -1.10
CA VAL A 28 6.07 10.96 -2.14
C VAL A 28 6.09 9.73 -3.06
N ILE A 29 5.94 8.52 -2.51
CA ILE A 29 5.92 7.28 -3.27
C ILE A 29 4.72 7.24 -4.21
N TYR A 30 3.51 7.54 -3.72
CA TYR A 30 2.32 7.58 -4.59
C TYR A 30 2.43 8.67 -5.66
N ALA A 31 2.89 9.86 -5.31
CA ALA A 31 3.04 10.97 -6.26
C ALA A 31 4.06 10.69 -7.37
N ASN A 32 5.09 9.88 -7.10
CA ASN A 32 6.13 9.52 -8.06
C ASN A 32 5.95 8.10 -8.65
N SER A 33 4.83 7.43 -8.35
CA SER A 33 4.52 6.11 -8.91
C SER A 33 4.13 6.23 -10.39
N TYR A 34 4.50 5.24 -11.21
CA TYR A 34 4.02 5.18 -12.60
C TYR A 34 2.51 4.98 -12.66
N PHE A 35 1.98 4.19 -11.73
CA PHE A 35 0.55 4.02 -11.47
C PHE A 35 0.38 3.46 -10.05
N THR A 36 -0.81 3.66 -9.48
CA THR A 36 -1.18 3.15 -8.16
C THR A 36 -2.37 2.19 -8.29
N ILE A 37 -2.30 1.04 -7.61
CA ILE A 37 -3.43 0.10 -7.47
C ILE A 37 -3.98 0.28 -6.06
N ALA A 38 -5.26 0.63 -5.94
CA ALA A 38 -5.96 0.73 -4.66
C ALA A 38 -7.15 -0.23 -4.64
N ALA A 39 -7.12 -1.21 -3.73
CA ALA A 39 -8.17 -2.20 -3.54
C ALA A 39 -9.30 -1.65 -2.63
N THR A 40 -9.92 -0.54 -3.02
CA THR A 40 -10.89 0.19 -2.17
C THR A 40 -12.17 -0.57 -1.83
N CYS A 41 -12.43 -1.70 -2.50
CA CYS A 41 -13.57 -2.58 -2.23
C CYS A 41 -13.24 -3.79 -1.35
N ALA A 42 -11.97 -3.99 -0.98
CA ALA A 42 -11.54 -5.02 -0.04
C ALA A 42 -11.51 -4.44 1.38
N GLU A 43 -11.96 -5.20 2.38
CA GLU A 43 -11.94 -4.76 3.79
C GLU A 43 -10.61 -5.12 4.45
N GLN A 44 -9.99 -6.22 4.01
CA GLN A 44 -8.71 -6.71 4.53
C GLN A 44 -7.84 -7.28 3.40
N SER A 45 -6.55 -7.46 3.70
CA SER A 45 -5.54 -7.98 2.75
C SER A 45 -5.80 -9.43 2.30
N GLY A 46 -6.64 -10.17 3.01
CA GLY A 46 -7.09 -11.51 2.61
C GLY A 46 -8.24 -11.51 1.59
N ASP A 47 -8.89 -10.37 1.36
CA ASP A 47 -10.06 -10.30 0.48
C ASP A 47 -9.65 -10.15 -1.00
N GLY A 48 -10.44 -10.76 -1.87
CA GLY A 48 -10.35 -10.49 -3.30
C GLY A 48 -11.03 -9.16 -3.65
N PHE A 49 -10.32 -8.26 -4.32
CA PHE A 49 -10.89 -6.99 -4.79
C PHE A 49 -11.40 -7.05 -6.25
N LEU A 50 -11.07 -8.12 -6.98
CA LEU A 50 -11.55 -8.35 -8.33
C LEU A 50 -12.94 -9.00 -8.28
N ARG A 51 -13.92 -8.35 -8.88
CA ARG A 51 -15.29 -8.89 -8.97
C ARG A 51 -15.33 -10.07 -9.95
N PRO A 52 -16.23 -11.05 -9.73
CA PRO A 52 -16.53 -12.08 -10.72
C PRO A 52 -16.92 -11.45 -12.06
N ARG A 53 -16.55 -12.11 -13.15
CA ARG A 53 -16.74 -11.63 -14.52
C ARG A 53 -18.16 -11.87 -15.03
#